data_AF-A0A395LB66-F1
#
_entry.id   AF-A0A395LB66-F1
#
_cell.length_a   1.000
_cell.length_b   1.000
_cell.length_c   1.000
_cell.angle_alpha   90.00
_cell.angle_beta   90.00
_cell.angle_gamma   90.00
#
_symmetry.space_group_name_H-M   'P 1'
#
loop_
_entity.id
_entity.type
_entity.pdbx_description
1 polymer ?
#
loop_
_entity_poly.entity_id
_entity_poly.type
_entity_poly.pdbx_seq_one_letter_code
_entity_poly.pdbx_strand_id
1 'polypeptide(L)'
;MRVETLFWIVVVVLSCLFLLYRHVNRRRLNRALGKLPEIYDAARASFLSGSRARGHGILPLDAMLGTLEAFSEAKGGGPPPEFADLTKREMRFFELLHATTSMSDREFKRTLARLSKQEQKTFQELRDLYGGPALGKSYPRARIDRMAAKWRSRRETKLAAEHQRVEDEYWSRFDQLQIYHVPEWLKTEAPRDPDMWHKLVGLNWDYSEIYDILLWVVSQPECDASTAILILQMMAPDVAMELASGGTQWLPSGGIADQIVSSEVGLLAMIGKRSEEESFVRHELLPDRPSSEEGNAALLGMMLDEKQRIEGEGRTLPFPLPVKLLSKPHPPMGRKPKTDYNVHDGCVLLPKSRP
;
A
#
# COMPACT_ATOMS: atom_id res chain seq x y z
N MET A 1 -37.80 -7.60 -49.92
CA MET A 1 -38.52 -7.03 -48.76
C MET A 1 -38.75 -5.56 -49.02
N ARG A 2 -40.01 -5.12 -49.00
CA ARG A 2 -40.41 -3.78 -49.50
C ARG A 2 -40.02 -2.71 -48.48
N VAL A 3 -39.58 -1.55 -48.96
CA VAL A 3 -39.13 -0.40 -48.15
C VAL A 3 -40.14 -0.02 -47.05
N GLU A 4 -41.42 -0.27 -47.29
CA GLU A 4 -42.52 -0.10 -46.31
C GLU A 4 -42.32 -0.92 -45.03
N THR A 5 -41.88 -2.18 -45.12
CA THR A 5 -41.63 -3.01 -43.92
C THR A 5 -40.49 -2.46 -43.07
N LEU A 6 -39.44 -1.88 -43.68
CA LEU A 6 -38.34 -1.26 -42.93
C LEU A 6 -38.77 0.05 -42.27
N PHE A 7 -39.58 0.86 -42.96
CA PHE A 7 -40.14 2.09 -42.39
C PHE A 7 -40.97 1.82 -41.13
N TRP A 8 -41.87 0.83 -41.18
CA TRP A 8 -42.70 0.48 -40.02
C TRP A 8 -41.89 -0.10 -38.87
N ILE A 9 -40.85 -0.89 -39.14
CA ILE A 9 -39.91 -1.37 -38.10
C ILE A 9 -39.22 -0.19 -37.41
N VAL A 10 -38.74 0.81 -38.16
CA VAL A 10 -38.09 2.01 -37.59
C VAL A 10 -39.07 2.82 -36.74
N VAL A 11 -40.30 3.02 -37.20
CA VAL A 11 -41.34 3.75 -36.44
C VAL A 11 -41.68 3.03 -35.14
N VAL A 12 -41.80 1.69 -35.17
CA VAL A 12 -42.04 0.88 -33.95
C VAL A 12 -40.85 0.96 -33.01
N VAL A 13 -39.61 0.83 -33.50
CA VAL A 13 -38.41 0.94 -32.67
C VAL A 13 -38.28 2.33 -32.04
N LEU A 14 -38.52 3.40 -32.80
CA LEU A 14 -38.50 4.77 -32.28
C LEU A 14 -39.62 5.03 -31.27
N SER A 15 -40.82 4.47 -31.50
CA SER A 15 -41.94 4.57 -30.57
C SER A 15 -41.67 3.79 -29.29
N CYS A 16 -41.09 2.58 -29.38
CA CYS A 16 -40.66 1.80 -28.23
C CYS A 16 -39.52 2.48 -27.48
N LEU A 17 -38.54 3.07 -28.16
CA LEU A 17 -37.46 3.86 -27.56
C LEU A 17 -38.00 5.13 -26.90
N PHE A 18 -39.00 5.79 -27.48
CA PHE A 18 -39.65 6.95 -26.89
C PHE A 18 -40.46 6.56 -25.65
N LEU A 19 -41.16 5.43 -25.67
CA LEU A 19 -41.88 4.89 -24.51
C LEU A 19 -40.92 4.40 -23.43
N LEU A 20 -39.80 3.77 -23.78
CA LEU A 20 -38.72 3.38 -22.86
C LEU A 20 -38.05 4.62 -22.27
N TYR A 21 -37.74 5.62 -23.09
CA TYR A 21 -37.19 6.90 -22.63
C TYR A 21 -38.17 7.60 -21.68
N ARG A 22 -39.46 7.63 -22.02
CA ARG A 22 -40.52 8.17 -21.15
C ARG A 22 -40.69 7.35 -19.88
N HIS A 23 -40.59 6.02 -19.92
CA HIS A 23 -40.71 5.15 -18.75
C HIS A 23 -39.49 5.23 -17.84
N VAL A 24 -38.28 5.31 -18.42
CA VAL A 24 -37.02 5.53 -17.70
C VAL A 24 -36.97 6.94 -17.12
N ASN A 25 -37.40 7.97 -17.85
CA ASN A 25 -37.55 9.31 -17.28
C ASN A 25 -38.60 9.34 -16.17
N ARG A 26 -39.74 8.65 -16.32
CA ARG A 26 -40.75 8.57 -15.25
C ARG A 26 -40.26 7.80 -14.04
N ARG A 27 -39.47 6.73 -14.21
CA ARG A 27 -38.80 6.01 -13.11
C ARG A 27 -37.67 6.83 -12.48
N ARG A 28 -36.90 7.59 -13.25
CA ARG A 28 -35.87 8.51 -12.75
C ARG A 28 -36.51 9.66 -11.97
N LEU A 29 -37.58 10.26 -12.52
CA LEU A 29 -38.40 11.28 -11.86
C LEU A 29 -38.99 10.73 -10.56
N ASN A 30 -39.61 9.54 -10.57
CA ASN A 30 -40.16 8.94 -9.34
C ASN A 30 -39.08 8.57 -8.31
N ARG A 31 -37.87 8.20 -8.74
CA ARG A 31 -36.73 7.96 -7.83
C ARG A 31 -36.13 9.27 -7.30
N ALA A 32 -36.09 10.33 -8.11
CA ALA A 32 -35.66 11.67 -7.69
C ALA A 32 -36.68 12.30 -6.73
N LEU A 33 -37.98 12.21 -7.04
CA LEU A 33 -39.09 12.59 -6.17
C LEU A 33 -39.13 11.77 -4.87
N GLY A 34 -38.77 10.48 -4.92
CA GLY A 34 -38.66 9.64 -3.72
C GLY A 34 -37.46 9.96 -2.82
N LYS A 35 -36.39 10.56 -3.37
CA LYS A 35 -35.18 10.98 -2.63
C LYS A 35 -35.19 12.46 -2.22
N LEU A 36 -36.14 13.22 -2.75
CA LEU A 36 -36.33 14.63 -2.44
C LEU A 36 -36.44 14.89 -0.92
N PRO A 37 -37.11 14.06 -0.10
CA PRO A 37 -37.13 14.23 1.36
C PRO A 37 -35.75 14.09 2.03
N GLU A 38 -34.90 13.16 1.58
CA GLU A 38 -33.55 12.94 2.16
C GLU A 38 -32.58 14.07 1.77
N ILE A 39 -32.61 14.50 0.51
CA ILE A 39 -31.83 15.65 0.01
C ILE A 39 -32.30 16.93 0.70
N TYR A 40 -33.60 17.04 0.96
CA TYR A 40 -34.24 18.11 1.71
C TYR A 40 -33.78 18.16 3.16
N ASP A 41 -33.75 17.03 3.88
CA ASP A 41 -33.27 16.99 5.26
C ASP A 41 -31.78 17.34 5.37
N ALA A 42 -30.97 16.94 4.39
CA ALA A 42 -29.55 17.29 4.33
C ALA A 42 -29.30 18.80 4.09
N ALA A 43 -30.07 19.42 3.19
CA ALA A 43 -30.01 20.87 2.92
C ALA A 43 -30.55 21.69 4.11
N ARG A 44 -31.64 21.21 4.74
CA ARG A 44 -32.25 21.76 5.95
C ARG A 44 -31.27 21.77 7.14
N ALA A 45 -30.62 20.64 7.41
CA ALA A 45 -29.64 20.50 8.48
C ALA A 45 -28.40 21.39 8.26
N SER A 46 -27.97 21.55 7.01
CA SER A 46 -26.80 22.36 6.64
C SER A 46 -27.05 23.86 6.73
N PHE A 47 -28.25 24.34 6.38
CA PHE A 47 -28.55 25.77 6.32
C PHE A 47 -29.00 26.36 7.67
N LEU A 48 -29.78 25.63 8.47
CA LEU A 48 -30.36 26.15 9.72
C LEU A 48 -29.43 26.07 10.92
N SER A 49 -28.49 25.13 10.93
CA SER A 49 -27.77 24.79 12.16
C SER A 49 -26.44 25.51 12.34
N GLY A 50 -25.99 26.33 11.38
CA GLY A 50 -24.85 27.28 11.46
C GLY A 50 -23.51 26.79 12.05
N SER A 51 -23.40 25.52 12.46
CA SER A 51 -22.33 24.97 13.30
C SER A 51 -22.52 23.47 13.64
N ARG A 52 -23.73 22.90 13.53
CA ARG A 52 -23.97 21.47 13.88
C ARG A 52 -24.03 20.48 12.71
N ALA A 53 -23.87 20.91 11.46
CA ALA A 53 -23.82 20.03 10.29
C ALA A 53 -22.47 19.28 10.11
N ARG A 54 -21.74 18.96 11.20
CA ARG A 54 -20.51 18.14 11.14
C ARG A 54 -20.78 16.65 10.95
N GLY A 55 -22.03 16.18 11.09
CA GLY A 55 -22.36 14.75 11.07
C GLY A 55 -22.37 14.08 9.69
N HIS A 56 -22.46 14.83 8.58
CA HIS A 56 -22.64 14.24 7.25
C HIS A 56 -21.58 14.62 6.20
N GLY A 57 -20.57 15.44 6.56
CA GLY A 57 -19.41 15.69 5.69
C GLY A 57 -19.67 16.40 4.36
N ILE A 58 -20.92 16.83 4.08
CA ILE A 58 -21.31 17.53 2.85
C ILE A 58 -21.32 19.04 3.13
N LEU A 59 -20.66 19.83 2.28
CA LEU A 59 -20.64 21.28 2.42
C LEU A 59 -22.04 21.85 2.14
N PRO A 60 -22.51 22.89 2.86
CA PRO A 60 -23.85 23.47 2.68
C PRO A 60 -24.16 23.88 1.23
N LEU A 61 -23.15 24.35 0.49
CA LEU A 61 -23.27 24.70 -0.93
C LEU A 61 -23.58 23.49 -1.81
N ASP A 62 -23.01 22.32 -1.51
CA ASP A 62 -23.22 21.09 -2.28
C ASP A 62 -24.63 20.54 -2.07
N ALA A 63 -25.16 20.64 -0.84
CA ALA A 63 -26.54 20.27 -0.54
C ALA A 63 -27.54 21.20 -1.25
N MET A 64 -27.26 22.50 -1.32
CA MET A 64 -28.08 23.47 -2.04
C MET A 64 -28.07 23.21 -3.55
N LEU A 65 -26.90 22.91 -4.13
CA LEU A 65 -26.79 22.55 -5.55
C LEU A 65 -27.54 21.25 -5.90
N GLY A 66 -27.47 20.23 -5.04
CA GLY A 66 -28.26 19.00 -5.20
C GLY A 66 -29.77 19.24 -5.14
N THR A 67 -30.21 20.22 -4.35
CA THR A 67 -31.63 20.61 -4.27
C THR A 67 -32.08 21.34 -5.54
N LEU A 68 -31.23 22.22 -6.09
CA LEU A 68 -31.51 22.94 -7.35
C LEU A 68 -31.57 21.98 -8.55
N GLU A 69 -30.71 20.95 -8.58
CA GLU A 69 -30.74 19.88 -9.59
C GLU A 69 -32.03 19.04 -9.49
N ALA A 70 -32.50 18.74 -8.27
CA ALA A 70 -33.78 18.07 -8.08
C ALA A 70 -35.00 18.91 -8.54
N PHE A 71 -34.99 20.22 -8.24
CA PHE A 71 -36.06 21.14 -8.68
C PHE A 71 -36.13 21.28 -10.20
N SER A 72 -35.00 21.27 -10.88
CA SER A 72 -34.98 21.40 -12.33
C SER A 72 -35.33 20.10 -13.06
N GLU A 73 -34.94 18.96 -12.51
CA GLU A 73 -35.30 17.64 -13.01
C GLU A 73 -36.80 17.35 -12.87
N ALA A 74 -37.47 17.92 -11.86
CA ALA A 74 -38.92 17.82 -11.65
C ALA A 74 -39.78 18.52 -12.75
N LYS A 75 -39.16 19.31 -13.65
CA LYS A 75 -39.69 19.99 -14.84
C LYS A 75 -40.78 21.08 -14.65
N GLY A 76 -40.49 22.26 -15.22
CA GLY A 76 -41.51 23.07 -15.91
C GLY A 76 -42.33 24.04 -15.07
N GLY A 77 -41.78 24.66 -14.03
CA GLY A 77 -42.42 25.81 -13.37
C GLY A 77 -43.67 25.48 -12.55
N GLY A 78 -43.87 24.22 -12.18
CA GLY A 78 -44.88 23.86 -11.17
C GLY A 78 -44.56 24.50 -9.81
N PRO A 79 -45.58 24.78 -8.97
CA PRO A 79 -45.37 25.30 -7.64
C PRO A 79 -44.50 24.34 -6.81
N PRO A 80 -43.68 24.85 -5.88
CA PRO A 80 -42.88 24.02 -4.99
C PRO A 80 -43.79 23.00 -4.27
N PRO A 81 -43.27 21.81 -3.91
CA PRO A 81 -44.04 20.84 -3.12
C PRO A 81 -44.56 21.52 -1.85
N GLU A 82 -45.85 21.32 -1.53
CA GLU A 82 -46.40 21.79 -0.25
C GLU A 82 -45.81 20.92 0.87
N PHE A 83 -44.88 21.49 1.64
CA PHE A 83 -44.30 20.84 2.80
C PHE A 83 -45.10 21.26 4.04
N ALA A 84 -45.84 20.33 4.63
CA ALA A 84 -46.75 20.59 5.76
C ALA A 84 -46.04 21.07 7.04
N ASP A 85 -44.74 20.83 7.18
CA ASP A 85 -43.99 21.00 8.45
C ASP A 85 -42.87 22.05 8.41
N LEU A 86 -42.96 23.05 7.52
CA LEU A 86 -41.93 24.09 7.38
C LEU A 86 -42.14 25.30 8.30
N THR A 87 -41.06 25.73 8.97
CA THR A 87 -41.03 27.06 9.59
C THR A 87 -41.02 28.15 8.51
N LYS A 88 -41.50 29.36 8.85
CA LYS A 88 -41.51 30.52 7.93
C LYS A 88 -40.14 30.82 7.30
N ARG A 89 -39.05 30.58 8.05
CA ARG A 89 -37.67 30.83 7.58
C ARG A 89 -37.22 29.80 6.55
N GLU A 90 -37.57 28.53 6.76
CA GLU A 90 -37.27 27.45 5.83
C GLU A 90 -38.10 27.59 4.55
N MET A 91 -39.39 27.93 4.67
CA MET A 91 -40.28 28.19 3.53
C MET A 91 -39.73 29.29 2.63
N ARG A 92 -39.30 30.42 3.21
CA ARG A 92 -38.66 31.51 2.47
C ARG A 92 -37.37 31.08 1.76
N PHE A 93 -36.57 30.22 2.39
CA PHE A 93 -35.35 29.71 1.77
C PHE A 93 -35.64 28.81 0.56
N PHE A 94 -36.67 27.96 0.66
CA PHE A 94 -37.11 27.13 -0.46
C PHE A 94 -37.71 27.93 -1.61
N GLU A 95 -38.51 28.96 -1.31
CA GLU A 95 -39.00 29.90 -2.31
C GLU A 95 -37.84 30.55 -3.07
N LEU A 96 -36.75 30.89 -2.37
CA LEU A 96 -35.57 31.48 -2.99
C LEU A 96 -34.78 30.48 -3.84
N LEU A 97 -34.58 29.25 -3.38
CA LEU A 97 -33.94 28.18 -4.18
C LEU A 97 -34.77 27.84 -5.42
N HIS A 98 -36.09 27.73 -5.28
CA HIS A 98 -36.99 27.52 -6.41
C HIS A 98 -36.91 28.69 -7.39
N ALA A 99 -37.00 29.93 -6.89
CA ALA A 99 -36.84 31.14 -7.70
C ALA A 99 -35.52 31.18 -8.48
N THR A 100 -34.42 30.68 -7.89
CA THR A 100 -33.12 30.57 -8.56
C THR A 100 -33.14 29.65 -9.79
N THR A 101 -34.07 28.71 -9.88
CA THR A 101 -34.20 27.81 -11.05
C THR A 101 -35.37 28.15 -11.97
N SER A 102 -36.46 28.69 -11.43
CA SER A 102 -37.75 28.80 -12.12
C SER A 102 -38.05 30.20 -12.69
N MET A 103 -37.49 31.26 -12.11
CA MET A 103 -37.77 32.63 -12.55
C MET A 103 -36.91 33.04 -13.76
N SER A 104 -37.40 34.00 -14.56
CA SER A 104 -36.57 34.70 -15.55
C SER A 104 -35.48 35.54 -14.87
N ASP A 105 -34.34 35.80 -15.54
CA ASP A 105 -33.25 36.60 -14.95
C ASP A 105 -33.71 37.99 -14.49
N ARG A 106 -34.67 38.59 -15.20
CA ARG A 106 -35.22 39.90 -14.86
C ARG A 106 -36.04 39.86 -13.57
N GLU A 107 -36.86 38.82 -13.40
CA GLU A 107 -37.67 38.62 -12.19
C GLU A 107 -36.79 38.21 -11.01
N PHE A 108 -35.84 37.32 -11.24
CA PHE A 108 -34.89 36.89 -10.23
C PHE A 108 -34.07 38.06 -9.67
N LYS A 109 -33.53 38.95 -10.53
CA LYS A 109 -32.80 40.15 -10.07
C LYS A 109 -33.67 41.11 -9.24
N ARG A 110 -34.97 41.23 -9.56
CA ARG A 110 -35.93 42.04 -8.78
C ARG A 110 -36.20 41.42 -7.40
N THR A 111 -36.32 40.10 -7.34
CA THR A 111 -36.49 39.35 -6.09
C THR A 111 -35.22 39.41 -5.23
N LEU A 112 -34.05 39.27 -5.85
CA LEU A 112 -32.75 39.32 -5.18
C LEU A 112 -32.48 40.69 -4.53
N ALA A 113 -32.84 41.79 -5.20
CA ALA A 113 -32.67 43.15 -4.67
C ALA A 113 -33.41 43.40 -3.34
N ARG A 114 -34.42 42.58 -2.99
CA ARG A 114 -35.18 42.66 -1.73
C ARG A 114 -34.56 41.85 -0.58
N LEU A 115 -33.48 41.11 -0.85
CA LEU A 115 -32.80 40.25 0.13
C LEU A 115 -31.64 40.97 0.84
N SER A 116 -31.15 40.40 1.93
CA SER A 116 -29.93 40.90 2.59
C SER A 116 -28.70 40.74 1.69
N LYS A 117 -27.64 41.55 1.90
CA LYS A 117 -26.40 41.46 1.09
C LYS A 117 -25.77 40.07 1.06
N GLN A 118 -25.87 39.33 2.16
CA GLN A 118 -25.35 37.97 2.27
C GLN A 118 -26.19 36.99 1.44
N GLU A 119 -27.52 37.05 1.53
CA GLU A 119 -28.42 36.24 0.71
C GLU A 119 -28.27 36.59 -0.78
N GLN A 120 -28.16 37.88 -1.12
CA GLN A 120 -27.92 38.33 -2.49
C GLN A 120 -26.68 37.68 -3.08
N LYS A 121 -25.56 37.70 -2.35
CA LYS A 121 -24.31 37.08 -2.78
C LYS A 121 -24.49 35.58 -3.00
N THR A 122 -25.06 34.88 -2.01
CA THR A 122 -25.24 33.42 -2.07
C THR A 122 -26.16 33.00 -3.22
N PHE A 123 -27.32 33.63 -3.39
CA PHE A 123 -28.28 33.24 -4.43
C PHE A 123 -27.87 33.71 -5.83
N GLN A 124 -27.12 34.80 -5.95
CA GLN A 124 -26.51 35.20 -7.24
C GLN A 124 -25.44 34.21 -7.66
N GLU A 125 -24.56 33.79 -6.75
CA GLU A 125 -23.56 32.74 -7.00
C GLU A 125 -24.25 31.43 -7.46
N LEU A 126 -25.36 31.04 -6.83
CA LEU A 126 -26.13 29.86 -7.26
C LEU A 126 -26.77 30.02 -8.65
N ARG A 127 -27.33 31.21 -8.96
CA ARG A 127 -27.93 31.50 -10.27
C ARG A 127 -26.89 31.48 -11.38
N ASP A 128 -25.71 32.07 -11.15
CA ASP A 128 -24.62 32.10 -12.12
C ASP A 128 -24.05 30.69 -12.37
N LEU A 129 -24.05 29.83 -11.33
CA LEU A 129 -23.65 28.43 -11.43
C LEU A 129 -24.67 27.56 -12.17
N TYR A 130 -25.97 27.91 -12.10
CA TYR A 130 -27.06 27.11 -12.64
C TYR A 130 -27.57 27.56 -14.03
N GLY A 131 -27.53 28.87 -14.32
CA GLY A 131 -28.09 29.49 -15.54
C GLY A 131 -27.13 29.65 -16.73
N GLY A 132 -25.91 29.11 -16.66
CA GLY A 132 -24.96 29.14 -17.78
C GLY A 132 -25.36 28.24 -18.96
N PRO A 133 -24.82 28.46 -20.18
CA PRO A 133 -25.18 27.70 -21.37
C PRO A 133 -24.95 26.19 -21.20
N ALA A 134 -25.91 25.39 -21.68
CA ALA A 134 -25.95 23.93 -21.51
C ALA A 134 -24.78 23.23 -22.20
N LEU A 135 -23.79 22.78 -21.41
CA LEU A 135 -22.78 21.82 -21.84
C LEU A 135 -23.14 20.43 -21.28
N GLY A 136 -23.16 19.43 -22.16
CA GLY A 136 -23.88 18.16 -22.01
C GLY A 136 -23.40 17.14 -20.95
N LYS A 137 -22.86 17.55 -19.81
CA LYS A 137 -22.65 16.71 -18.61
C LYS A 137 -22.75 17.62 -17.37
N SER A 138 -23.56 17.24 -16.38
CA SER A 138 -23.79 17.95 -15.10
C SER A 138 -22.48 18.59 -14.58
N TYR A 139 -22.35 19.90 -14.81
CA TYR A 139 -21.22 20.74 -14.39
C TYR A 139 -20.92 20.66 -12.88
N PRO A 140 -21.93 20.56 -11.99
CA PRO A 140 -21.72 20.32 -10.57
C PRO A 140 -20.97 19.02 -10.30
N ARG A 141 -21.36 17.92 -10.96
CA ARG A 141 -20.74 16.61 -10.77
C ARG A 141 -19.29 16.59 -11.24
N ALA A 142 -19.01 17.20 -12.40
CA ALA A 142 -17.64 17.35 -12.89
C ALA A 142 -16.75 18.19 -11.95
N ARG A 143 -17.33 19.19 -11.26
CA ARG A 143 -16.60 20.00 -10.27
C ARG A 143 -16.42 19.27 -8.94
N ILE A 144 -17.41 18.52 -8.47
CA ILE A 144 -17.32 17.64 -7.28
C ILE A 144 -16.24 16.58 -7.50
N ASP A 145 -16.21 15.93 -8.66
CA ASP A 145 -15.21 14.91 -8.99
C ASP A 145 -13.79 15.51 -9.03
N ARG A 146 -13.62 16.71 -9.62
CA ARG A 146 -12.33 17.42 -9.61
C ARG A 146 -11.88 17.80 -8.20
N MET A 147 -12.79 18.28 -7.35
CA MET A 147 -12.45 18.62 -5.97
C MET A 147 -12.11 17.36 -5.17
N ALA A 148 -12.90 16.29 -5.27
CA ALA A 148 -12.64 15.01 -4.62
C ALA A 148 -11.30 14.40 -5.06
N ALA A 149 -10.94 14.51 -6.34
CA ALA A 149 -9.62 14.11 -6.84
C ALA A 149 -8.49 14.96 -6.23
N LYS A 150 -8.65 16.28 -6.18
CA LYS A 150 -7.67 17.20 -5.56
C LYS A 150 -7.49 16.92 -4.06
N TRP A 151 -8.56 16.60 -3.34
CA TRP A 151 -8.50 16.26 -1.92
C TRP A 151 -7.84 14.91 -1.66
N ARG A 152 -8.13 13.89 -2.49
CA ARG A 152 -7.42 12.60 -2.44
C ARG A 152 -5.93 12.77 -2.68
N SER A 153 -5.56 13.47 -3.74
CA SER A 153 -4.16 13.79 -4.05
C SER A 153 -3.47 14.52 -2.89
N ARG A 154 -4.09 15.55 -2.30
CA ARG A 154 -3.52 16.24 -1.13
C ARG A 154 -3.34 15.34 0.10
N ARG A 155 -4.28 14.42 0.33
CA ARG A 155 -4.20 13.47 1.44
C ARG A 155 -3.06 12.48 1.21
N GLU A 156 -2.92 11.97 0.00
CA GLU A 156 -1.81 11.09 -0.40
C GLU A 156 -0.47 11.80 -0.27
N THR A 157 -0.34 13.04 -0.77
CA THR A 157 0.90 13.82 -0.62
C THR A 157 1.22 14.10 0.85
N LYS A 158 0.21 14.37 1.68
CA LYS A 158 0.41 14.59 3.12
C LYS A 158 0.89 13.32 3.82
N LEU A 159 0.28 12.18 3.51
CA LEU A 159 0.68 10.87 4.07
C LEU A 159 2.09 10.50 3.62
N ALA A 160 2.43 10.71 2.34
CA ALA A 160 3.78 10.50 1.82
C ALA A 160 4.81 11.40 2.51
N ALA A 161 4.50 12.68 2.71
CA ALA A 161 5.39 13.61 3.41
C ALA A 161 5.54 13.25 4.90
N GLU A 162 4.50 12.72 5.55
CA GLU A 162 4.56 12.25 6.94
C GLU A 162 5.40 10.98 7.05
N HIS A 163 5.21 10.02 6.14
CA HIS A 163 6.06 8.83 6.04
C HIS A 163 7.53 9.20 5.84
N GLN A 164 7.80 10.10 4.89
CA GLN A 164 9.15 10.56 4.59
C GLN A 164 9.79 11.25 5.80
N ARG A 165 9.05 12.06 6.56
CA ARG A 165 9.57 12.67 7.79
C ARG A 165 9.94 11.63 8.85
N VAL A 166 9.11 10.60 9.03
CA VAL A 166 9.37 9.53 10.00
C VAL A 166 10.60 8.72 9.57
N GLU A 167 10.75 8.45 8.27
CA GLU A 167 11.95 7.81 7.72
C GLU A 167 13.18 8.70 7.92
N ASP A 168 13.14 9.98 7.55
CA ASP A 168 14.25 10.91 7.71
C ASP A 168 14.69 11.03 9.18
N GLU A 169 13.72 11.11 10.10
CA GLU A 169 13.98 11.11 11.54
C GLU A 169 14.64 9.80 11.98
N TYR A 170 14.16 8.65 11.49
CA TYR A 170 14.75 7.35 11.77
C TYR A 170 16.21 7.27 11.28
N TRP A 171 16.46 7.59 10.01
CA TRP A 171 17.80 7.55 9.40
C TRP A 171 18.78 8.52 10.04
N SER A 172 18.30 9.69 10.51
CA SER A 172 19.15 10.70 11.14
C SER A 172 19.90 10.19 12.38
N ARG A 173 19.40 9.13 13.03
CA ARG A 173 19.95 8.54 14.27
C ARG A 173 21.15 7.63 14.04
N PHE A 174 21.46 7.30 12.80
CA PHE A 174 22.49 6.32 12.46
C PHE A 174 23.57 6.90 11.55
N ASP A 175 24.78 6.38 11.71
CA ASP A 175 25.83 6.46 10.71
C ASP A 175 25.74 5.21 9.82
N GLN A 176 25.97 5.38 8.52
CA GLN A 176 25.86 4.29 7.55
C GLN A 176 27.25 3.75 7.23
N LEU A 177 27.49 2.47 7.56
CA LEU A 177 28.67 1.73 7.16
C LEU A 177 28.33 0.88 5.94
N GLN A 178 28.89 1.21 4.79
CA GLN A 178 28.66 0.47 3.56
C GLN A 178 29.22 -0.96 3.65
N ILE A 179 28.56 -1.91 2.99
CA ILE A 179 28.86 -3.35 3.10
C ILE A 179 30.32 -3.70 2.81
N TYR A 180 30.94 -3.02 1.84
CA TYR A 180 32.35 -3.23 1.49
C TYR A 180 33.35 -2.82 2.60
N HIS A 181 32.92 -2.01 3.58
CA HIS A 181 33.71 -1.67 4.76
C HIS A 181 33.44 -2.59 5.96
N VAL A 182 32.35 -3.36 5.95
CA VAL A 182 31.94 -4.21 7.07
C VAL A 182 32.98 -5.28 7.41
N PRO A 183 33.61 -6.00 6.45
CA PRO A 183 34.61 -7.01 6.78
C PRO A 183 35.80 -6.46 7.60
N GLU A 184 36.26 -5.25 7.29
CA GLU A 184 37.37 -4.62 8.01
C GLU A 184 36.90 -4.16 9.39
N TRP A 185 35.75 -3.48 9.45
CA TRP A 185 35.15 -3.02 10.70
C TRP A 185 34.89 -4.18 11.69
N LEU A 186 34.45 -5.34 11.21
CA LEU A 186 34.27 -6.54 12.03
C LEU A 186 35.57 -7.02 12.68
N LYS A 187 36.71 -6.85 12.00
CA LYS A 187 38.02 -7.29 12.49
C LYS A 187 38.63 -6.30 13.48
N THR A 188 38.32 -5.01 13.35
CA THR A 188 39.03 -3.94 14.05
C THR A 188 38.23 -3.27 15.16
N GLU A 189 36.94 -3.03 14.95
CA GLU A 189 36.16 -2.08 15.75
C GLU A 189 34.84 -2.66 16.27
N ALA A 190 34.26 -3.63 15.58
CA ALA A 190 32.92 -4.13 15.90
C ALA A 190 32.85 -4.77 17.30
N PRO A 191 31.77 -4.52 18.06
CA PRO A 191 31.58 -5.18 19.33
C PRO A 191 31.34 -6.69 19.14
N ARG A 192 31.73 -7.46 20.16
CA ARG A 192 31.32 -8.86 20.27
C ARG A 192 29.87 -8.98 20.72
N ASP A 193 28.96 -8.79 19.78
CA ASP A 193 27.51 -8.81 20.01
C ASP A 193 26.82 -9.84 19.08
N PRO A 194 26.46 -11.03 19.60
CA PRO A 194 25.72 -12.04 18.82
C PRO A 194 24.38 -11.55 18.26
N ASP A 195 23.72 -10.59 18.92
CA ASP A 195 22.45 -10.05 18.46
C ASP A 195 22.63 -9.18 17.21
N MET A 196 23.73 -8.41 17.17
CA MET A 196 24.13 -7.67 15.98
C MET A 196 24.51 -8.61 14.85
N TRP A 197 25.28 -9.67 15.13
CA TRP A 197 25.69 -10.64 14.11
C TRP A 197 24.51 -11.36 13.48
N HIS A 198 23.47 -11.68 14.26
CA HIS A 198 22.24 -12.25 13.73
C HIS A 198 21.52 -11.32 12.76
N LYS A 199 21.58 -10.00 12.98
CA LYS A 199 21.03 -9.02 12.02
C LYS A 199 21.82 -8.95 10.73
N LEU A 200 23.13 -9.20 10.73
CA LEU A 200 23.97 -9.16 9.52
C LEU A 200 23.52 -10.16 8.45
N VAL A 201 22.82 -11.23 8.83
CA VAL A 201 22.24 -12.19 7.88
C VAL A 201 21.18 -11.55 6.97
N GLY A 202 20.57 -10.45 7.40
CA GLY A 202 19.60 -9.67 6.62
C GLY A 202 20.20 -8.62 5.68
N LEU A 203 21.53 -8.55 5.55
CA LEU A 203 22.18 -7.78 4.49
C LEU A 203 21.88 -8.39 3.12
N ASN A 204 22.02 -7.59 2.06
CA ASN A 204 21.78 -8.05 0.71
C ASN A 204 22.85 -9.08 0.25
N TRP A 205 22.39 -10.26 -0.17
CA TRP A 205 23.21 -11.40 -0.58
C TRP A 205 23.75 -11.29 -2.02
N ASP A 206 23.33 -10.27 -2.77
CA ASP A 206 23.86 -9.97 -4.11
C ASP A 206 25.29 -9.38 -4.07
N TYR A 207 25.75 -8.94 -2.90
CA TYR A 207 27.10 -8.42 -2.69
C TYR A 207 28.08 -9.54 -2.37
N SER A 208 29.24 -9.55 -3.04
CA SER A 208 30.29 -10.55 -2.83
C SER A 208 30.79 -10.65 -1.39
N GLU A 209 30.82 -9.51 -0.69
CA GLU A 209 31.33 -9.36 0.67
C GLU A 209 30.47 -10.05 1.72
N ILE A 210 29.21 -10.39 1.39
CA ILE A 210 28.30 -11.06 2.33
C ILE A 210 28.91 -12.36 2.85
N TYR A 211 29.54 -13.16 1.99
CA TYR A 211 30.11 -14.44 2.38
C TYR A 211 31.30 -14.27 3.33
N ASP A 212 32.12 -13.24 3.14
CA ASP A 212 33.22 -12.90 4.06
C ASP A 212 32.70 -12.46 5.43
N ILE A 213 31.65 -11.63 5.44
CA ILE A 213 30.99 -11.15 6.65
C ILE A 213 30.42 -12.33 7.44
N LEU A 214 29.65 -13.19 6.77
CA LEU A 214 29.00 -14.33 7.41
C LEU A 214 30.00 -15.41 7.82
N LEU A 215 31.07 -15.63 7.04
CA LEU A 215 32.18 -16.49 7.42
C LEU A 215 32.85 -16.01 8.71
N TRP A 216 33.09 -14.70 8.83
CA TRP A 216 33.59 -14.11 10.07
C TRP A 216 32.63 -14.35 11.23
N VAL A 217 31.32 -14.14 11.04
CA VAL A 217 30.29 -14.37 12.07
C VAL A 217 30.30 -15.82 12.56
N VAL A 218 30.26 -16.80 11.66
CA VAL A 218 30.23 -18.22 12.05
C VAL A 218 31.57 -18.71 12.60
N SER A 219 32.67 -17.97 12.39
CA SER A 219 33.95 -18.28 13.01
C SER A 219 34.05 -17.80 14.48
N GLN A 220 33.17 -16.89 14.92
CA GLN A 220 33.18 -16.40 16.29
C GLN A 220 32.65 -17.47 17.26
N PRO A 221 33.33 -17.71 18.39
CA PRO A 221 32.90 -18.75 19.33
C PRO A 221 31.51 -18.48 19.90
N GLU A 222 31.12 -17.21 20.05
CA GLU A 222 29.82 -16.79 20.59
C GLU A 222 28.66 -16.86 19.58
N CYS A 223 28.90 -17.33 18.34
CA CYS A 223 27.85 -17.46 17.33
C CYS A 223 26.74 -18.43 17.79
N ASP A 224 25.50 -17.93 17.78
CA ASP A 224 24.28 -18.67 18.14
C ASP A 224 23.92 -19.67 17.02
N ALA A 225 23.48 -20.86 17.40
CA ALA A 225 23.10 -21.90 16.47
C ALA A 225 21.92 -21.48 15.54
N SER A 226 20.97 -20.68 16.02
CA SER A 226 19.89 -20.12 15.20
C SER A 226 20.42 -19.19 14.10
N THR A 227 21.51 -18.45 14.37
CA THR A 227 22.17 -17.61 13.36
C THR A 227 22.82 -18.46 12.27
N ALA A 228 23.56 -19.52 12.65
CA ALA A 228 24.18 -20.42 11.68
C ALA A 228 23.15 -21.13 10.79
N ILE A 229 22.00 -21.53 11.37
CA ILE A 229 20.90 -22.14 10.62
C ILE A 229 20.25 -21.14 9.67
N LEU A 230 20.01 -19.91 10.12
CA LEU A 230 19.46 -18.88 9.24
C LEU A 230 20.38 -18.62 8.05
N ILE A 231 21.70 -18.57 8.28
CA ILE A 231 22.70 -18.48 7.20
C ILE A 231 22.59 -19.68 6.25
N LEU A 232 22.49 -20.91 6.77
CA LEU A 232 22.33 -22.12 5.94
C LEU A 232 21.04 -22.12 5.10
N GLN A 233 19.94 -21.59 5.63
CA GLN A 233 18.66 -21.52 4.92
C GLN A 233 18.65 -20.44 3.84
N MET A 234 19.41 -19.37 4.04
CA MET A 234 19.49 -18.24 3.11
C MET A 234 20.57 -18.45 2.04
N MET A 235 21.62 -19.20 2.37
CA MET A 235 22.59 -19.65 1.37
C MET A 235 21.96 -20.72 0.47
N ALA A 236 22.49 -20.88 -0.75
CA ALA A 236 22.17 -22.00 -1.62
C ALA A 236 23.24 -23.10 -1.41
N PRO A 237 23.13 -23.97 -0.38
CA PRO A 237 24.24 -24.85 -0.02
C PRO A 237 24.53 -25.90 -1.09
N ASP A 238 23.57 -26.23 -1.96
CA ASP A 238 23.78 -27.08 -3.13
C ASP A 238 24.82 -26.49 -4.09
N VAL A 239 24.77 -25.19 -4.33
CA VAL A 239 25.76 -24.47 -5.16
C VAL A 239 27.15 -24.57 -4.51
N ALA A 240 27.24 -24.27 -3.21
CA ALA A 240 28.50 -24.35 -2.46
C ALA A 240 29.07 -25.79 -2.44
N MET A 241 28.22 -26.81 -2.32
CA MET A 241 28.61 -28.22 -2.34
C MET A 241 29.11 -28.66 -3.72
N GLU A 242 28.43 -28.24 -4.78
CA GLU A 242 28.88 -28.49 -6.15
C GLU A 242 30.24 -27.83 -6.41
N LEU A 243 30.43 -26.58 -6.02
CA LEU A 243 31.71 -25.88 -6.15
C LEU A 243 32.82 -26.57 -5.35
N ALA A 244 32.55 -26.91 -4.08
CA ALA A 244 33.52 -27.54 -3.20
C ALA A 244 34.01 -28.91 -3.68
N SER A 245 33.17 -29.64 -4.41
CA SER A 245 33.49 -30.96 -4.94
C SER A 245 34.15 -30.91 -6.33
N GLY A 246 34.51 -29.72 -6.83
CA GLY A 246 35.12 -29.52 -8.15
C GLY A 246 34.12 -29.60 -9.30
N GLY A 247 32.83 -29.43 -9.00
CA GLY A 247 31.75 -29.42 -9.97
C GLY A 247 31.75 -28.17 -10.84
N THR A 248 31.06 -28.27 -11.97
CA THR A 248 30.98 -27.19 -12.96
C THR A 248 29.55 -26.84 -13.37
N GLN A 249 28.55 -27.52 -12.79
CA GLN A 249 27.14 -27.34 -13.16
C GLN A 249 26.67 -25.89 -13.02
N TRP A 250 27.13 -25.18 -11.99
CA TRP A 250 26.74 -23.81 -11.69
C TRP A 250 27.75 -22.76 -12.17
N LEU A 251 28.82 -23.17 -12.85
CA LEU A 251 29.82 -22.23 -13.37
C LEU A 251 29.30 -21.57 -14.66
N PRO A 252 29.52 -20.25 -14.82
CA PRO A 252 29.32 -19.59 -16.11
C PRO A 252 30.17 -20.27 -17.19
N SER A 253 29.65 -20.40 -18.41
CA SER A 253 30.38 -21.00 -19.53
C SER A 253 31.72 -20.28 -19.76
N GLY A 254 32.84 -20.95 -19.44
CA GLY A 254 34.20 -20.42 -19.57
C GLY A 254 34.84 -19.89 -18.27
N GLY A 255 34.18 -20.02 -17.12
CA GLY A 255 34.77 -19.66 -15.83
C GLY A 255 35.81 -20.68 -15.36
N ILE A 256 37.04 -20.23 -15.11
CA ILE A 256 38.01 -20.93 -14.24
C ILE A 256 37.77 -20.36 -12.86
N ALA A 257 37.08 -21.12 -11.99
CA ALA A 257 36.98 -20.74 -10.59
C ALA A 257 38.18 -21.31 -9.84
N ASP A 258 38.84 -20.50 -9.02
CA ASP A 258 39.63 -21.00 -7.90
C ASP A 258 38.64 -21.60 -6.87
N GLN A 259 38.09 -22.77 -7.23
CA GLN A 259 36.87 -23.40 -6.66
C GLN A 259 36.98 -23.74 -5.17
N ILE A 260 38.20 -23.87 -4.64
CA ILE A 260 38.47 -24.31 -3.27
C ILE A 260 38.61 -23.11 -2.31
N VAL A 261 38.71 -21.88 -2.81
CA VAL A 261 39.05 -20.69 -2.01
C VAL A 261 37.87 -19.70 -1.89
N SER A 262 36.69 -20.01 -2.46
CA SER A 262 35.54 -19.08 -2.33
C SER A 262 35.06 -19.02 -0.88
N SER A 263 34.72 -17.81 -0.43
CA SER A 263 34.23 -17.56 0.93
C SER A 263 32.91 -18.28 1.20
N GLU A 264 32.12 -18.54 0.17
CA GLU A 264 30.89 -19.35 0.24
C GLU A 264 31.19 -20.81 0.61
N VAL A 265 32.19 -21.44 -0.04
CA VAL A 265 32.65 -22.80 0.29
C VAL A 265 33.23 -22.81 1.71
N GLY A 266 34.04 -21.80 2.05
CA GLY A 266 34.60 -21.63 3.39
C GLY A 266 33.53 -21.49 4.48
N LEU A 267 32.46 -20.76 4.19
CA LEU A 267 31.30 -20.57 5.07
C LEU A 267 30.60 -21.90 5.34
N LEU A 268 30.27 -22.66 4.30
CA LEU A 268 29.63 -23.97 4.46
C LEU A 268 30.53 -24.94 5.23
N ALA A 269 31.82 -25.00 4.88
CA ALA A 269 32.79 -25.85 5.54
C ALA A 269 32.94 -25.51 7.03
N MET A 270 32.95 -24.23 7.38
CA MET A 270 33.03 -23.77 8.76
C MET A 270 31.78 -24.17 9.56
N ILE A 271 30.59 -24.00 8.98
CA ILE A 271 29.33 -24.40 9.64
C ILE A 271 29.28 -25.91 9.84
N GLY A 272 29.65 -26.68 8.80
CA GLY A 272 29.74 -28.14 8.88
C GLY A 272 30.68 -28.62 9.97
N LYS A 273 31.90 -28.06 10.02
CA LYS A 273 32.89 -28.37 11.06
C LYS A 273 32.36 -28.06 12.46
N ARG A 274 31.83 -26.86 12.69
CA ARG A 274 31.33 -26.44 14.01
C ARG A 274 30.07 -27.20 14.44
N SER A 275 29.25 -27.62 13.48
CA SER A 275 28.12 -28.52 13.72
C SER A 275 28.61 -29.84 14.30
N GLU A 276 29.61 -30.47 13.69
CA GLU A 276 30.16 -31.74 14.17
C GLU A 276 30.84 -31.64 15.54
N GLU A 277 31.53 -30.52 15.77
CA GLU A 277 32.13 -30.17 17.07
C GLU A 277 31.10 -29.76 18.13
N GLU A 278 29.83 -29.56 17.74
CA GLU A 278 28.76 -29.03 18.59
C GLU A 278 29.16 -27.72 19.29
N SER A 279 29.92 -26.87 18.58
CA SER A 279 30.59 -25.71 19.16
C SER A 279 29.78 -24.41 19.06
N PHE A 280 28.61 -24.41 18.40
CA PHE A 280 27.70 -23.26 18.39
C PHE A 280 27.05 -23.04 19.76
N VAL A 281 26.85 -21.76 20.12
CA VAL A 281 26.17 -21.39 21.37
C VAL A 281 24.68 -21.78 21.31
N ARG A 282 24.03 -21.82 22.48
CA ARG A 282 22.59 -22.05 22.69
C ARG A 282 21.71 -21.37 21.62
N HIS A 283 20.51 -21.91 21.40
CA HIS A 283 19.46 -21.35 20.52
C HIS A 283 18.66 -20.25 21.24
N GLU A 284 19.29 -19.12 21.56
CA GLU A 284 18.58 -18.05 22.28
C GLU A 284 17.79 -17.15 21.34
N LEU A 285 18.32 -16.91 20.13
CA LEU A 285 17.71 -16.01 19.16
C LEU A 285 16.53 -16.65 18.43
N LEU A 286 15.51 -15.83 18.17
CA LEU A 286 14.29 -16.21 17.49
C LEU A 286 14.64 -16.80 16.12
N PRO A 287 14.29 -18.08 15.84
CA PRO A 287 14.41 -18.60 14.49
C PRO A 287 13.52 -17.79 13.55
N ASP A 288 14.05 -17.41 12.39
CA ASP A 288 13.22 -16.82 11.35
C ASP A 288 12.26 -17.89 10.78
N ARG A 289 11.21 -17.47 10.07
CA ARG A 289 10.25 -18.39 9.43
C ARG A 289 10.89 -19.57 8.67
N PRO A 290 11.98 -19.41 7.90
CA PRO A 290 12.61 -20.56 7.24
C PRO A 290 13.24 -21.56 8.23
N SER A 291 13.69 -21.13 9.41
CA SER A 291 14.42 -21.94 10.39
C SER A 291 13.50 -22.77 11.30
N SER A 292 12.45 -23.37 10.73
CA SER A 292 11.54 -24.28 11.43
C SER A 292 12.09 -25.72 11.48
N GLU A 293 11.55 -26.59 12.35
CA GLU A 293 11.96 -28.00 12.37
C GLU A 293 11.76 -28.69 11.03
N GLU A 294 10.62 -28.47 10.37
CA GLU A 294 10.33 -28.97 9.03
C GLU A 294 11.28 -28.37 7.99
N GLY A 295 11.55 -27.06 8.06
CA GLY A 295 12.49 -26.38 7.17
C GLY A 295 13.92 -26.89 7.31
N ASN A 296 14.37 -27.15 8.54
CA ASN A 296 15.71 -27.69 8.82
C ASN A 296 15.84 -29.14 8.34
N ALA A 297 14.80 -29.97 8.55
CA ALA A 297 14.77 -31.33 8.04
C ALA A 297 14.76 -31.38 6.51
N ALA A 298 13.98 -30.51 5.86
CA ALA A 298 13.96 -30.40 4.41
C ALA A 298 15.32 -29.94 3.84
N LEU A 299 15.95 -28.96 4.48
CA LEU A 299 17.28 -28.49 4.11
C LEU A 299 18.33 -29.62 4.23
N LEU A 300 18.32 -30.33 5.36
CA LEU A 300 19.22 -31.47 5.56
C LEU A 300 18.99 -32.57 4.52
N GLY A 301 17.73 -32.88 4.20
CA GLY A 301 17.37 -33.84 3.15
C GLY A 301 17.96 -33.44 1.80
N MET A 302 17.77 -32.19 1.38
CA MET A 302 18.33 -31.66 0.13
C MET A 302 19.87 -31.78 0.10
N MET A 303 20.55 -31.40 1.18
CA MET A 303 22.01 -31.51 1.26
C MET A 303 22.50 -32.97 1.20
N LEU A 304 21.77 -33.90 1.81
CA LEU A 304 22.11 -35.33 1.74
C LEU A 304 21.91 -35.90 0.34
N ASP A 305 20.81 -35.54 -0.33
CA ASP A 305 20.53 -35.93 -1.72
C ASP A 305 21.62 -35.38 -2.67
N GLU A 306 22.02 -34.12 -2.48
CA GLU A 306 23.05 -33.49 -3.29
C GLU A 306 24.42 -34.12 -3.06
N LYS A 307 24.75 -34.44 -1.80
CA LYS A 307 25.95 -35.23 -1.49
C LYS A 307 25.92 -36.59 -2.19
N GLN A 308 24.79 -37.29 -2.16
CA GLN A 308 24.65 -38.58 -2.82
C GLN A 308 24.83 -38.46 -4.35
N ARG A 309 24.32 -37.38 -4.96
CA ARG A 309 24.54 -37.08 -6.38
C ARG A 309 26.02 -36.88 -6.69
N ILE A 310 26.70 -36.01 -5.94
CA ILE A 310 28.14 -35.72 -6.09
C ILE A 310 28.97 -37.00 -5.97
N GLU A 311 28.68 -37.84 -4.97
CA GLU A 311 29.35 -39.14 -4.78
C GLU A 311 29.03 -40.12 -5.91
N GLY A 312 27.81 -40.11 -6.44
CA GLY A 312 27.41 -40.89 -7.61
C GLY A 312 28.16 -40.52 -8.90
N GLU A 313 28.69 -39.30 -8.98
CA GLU A 313 29.56 -38.82 -10.06
C GLU A 313 31.05 -39.08 -9.81
N GLY A 314 31.40 -39.77 -8.71
CA GLY A 314 32.78 -40.10 -8.35
C GLY A 314 33.57 -38.93 -7.74
N ARG A 315 32.87 -37.84 -7.35
CA ARG A 315 33.46 -36.69 -6.66
C ARG A 315 33.23 -36.80 -5.16
N THR A 316 33.94 -36.00 -4.36
CA THR A 316 33.84 -36.02 -2.89
C THR A 316 33.75 -34.62 -2.32
N LEU A 317 32.97 -34.46 -1.26
CA LEU A 317 32.93 -33.21 -0.49
C LEU A 317 34.07 -33.17 0.54
N PRO A 318 34.84 -32.07 0.60
CA PRO A 318 36.04 -31.99 1.45
C PRO A 318 35.74 -31.64 2.93
N PHE A 319 34.48 -31.51 3.32
CA PHE A 319 34.07 -31.15 4.68
C PHE A 319 32.79 -31.90 5.11
N PRO A 320 32.55 -32.03 6.43
CA PRO A 320 31.31 -32.64 6.94
C PRO A 320 30.10 -31.74 6.66
N LEU A 321 28.93 -32.35 6.49
CA LEU A 321 27.65 -31.63 6.44
C LEU A 321 27.18 -31.27 7.85
N PRO A 322 26.36 -30.21 8.03
CA PRO A 322 25.91 -29.75 9.34
C PRO A 322 24.77 -30.61 9.92
N VAL A 323 24.96 -31.94 9.98
CA VAL A 323 23.92 -32.91 10.37
C VAL A 323 23.48 -32.67 11.81
N LYS A 324 24.43 -32.54 12.75
CA LYS A 324 24.10 -32.33 14.17
C LYS A 324 23.40 -31.01 14.45
N LEU A 325 23.71 -29.95 13.70
CA LEU A 325 23.06 -28.66 13.81
C LEU A 325 21.60 -28.74 13.33
N LEU A 326 21.36 -29.33 12.15
CA LEU A 326 20.02 -29.36 11.53
C LEU A 326 19.10 -30.45 12.10
N SER A 327 19.64 -31.53 12.66
CA SER A 327 18.84 -32.65 13.22
C SER A 327 18.36 -32.44 14.65
N LYS A 328 18.90 -31.45 15.38
CA LYS A 328 18.47 -31.17 16.75
C LYS A 328 17.08 -30.50 16.74
N PRO A 329 16.19 -30.82 17.71
CA PRO A 329 14.93 -30.10 17.87
C PRO A 329 15.22 -28.65 18.22
N HIS A 330 14.50 -27.72 17.59
CA HIS A 330 14.72 -26.29 17.78
C HIS A 330 13.62 -25.72 18.67
N PRO A 331 13.96 -24.90 19.69
CA PRO A 331 12.94 -24.21 20.46
C PRO A 331 12.01 -23.44 19.50
N PRO A 332 10.68 -23.65 19.55
CA PRO A 332 9.75 -22.96 18.67
C PRO A 332 9.70 -21.45 18.95
N MET A 333 10.32 -21.01 20.05
CA MET A 333 10.41 -19.62 20.45
C MET A 333 11.84 -19.29 20.87
N GLY A 334 12.32 -18.15 20.40
CA GLY A 334 13.53 -17.49 20.89
C GLY A 334 13.26 -16.02 21.21
N ARG A 335 14.25 -15.31 21.73
CA ARG A 335 14.17 -13.85 21.94
C ARG A 335 14.53 -13.12 20.66
N LYS A 336 13.93 -11.95 20.44
CA LYS A 336 14.36 -11.07 19.35
C LYS A 336 15.79 -10.55 19.63
N PRO A 337 16.61 -10.31 18.58
CA PRO A 337 17.89 -9.63 18.73
C PRO A 337 17.69 -8.27 19.41
N LYS A 338 18.36 -8.04 20.53
CA LYS A 338 18.30 -6.82 21.33
C LYS A 338 19.60 -6.05 21.15
N THR A 339 19.68 -5.34 20.04
CA THR A 339 20.84 -4.55 19.66
C THR A 339 20.41 -3.23 19.02
N ASP A 340 21.17 -2.18 19.29
CA ASP A 340 20.94 -0.84 18.75
C ASP A 340 21.40 -0.71 17.29
N TYR A 341 22.15 -1.69 16.78
CA TYR A 341 22.53 -1.80 15.39
C TYR A 341 21.34 -2.23 14.52
N ASN A 342 21.34 -1.82 13.26
CA ASN A 342 20.40 -2.34 12.27
C ASN A 342 21.07 -2.55 10.92
N VAL A 343 20.40 -3.23 10.00
CA VAL A 343 20.89 -3.43 8.62
C VAL A 343 19.87 -2.93 7.62
N HIS A 344 20.34 -2.47 6.47
CA HIS A 344 19.49 -2.10 5.35
C HIS A 344 20.21 -2.30 4.03
N ASP A 345 19.71 -3.22 3.22
CA ASP A 345 20.21 -3.49 1.87
C ASP A 345 21.75 -3.71 1.87
N GLY A 346 22.52 -2.74 1.35
CA GLY A 346 23.97 -2.76 1.29
C GLY A 346 24.70 -2.01 2.42
N CYS A 347 24.07 -1.74 3.57
CA CYS A 347 24.76 -1.07 4.69
C CYS A 347 24.33 -1.55 6.08
N VAL A 348 25.26 -1.38 7.03
CA VAL A 348 25.03 -1.51 8.48
C VAL A 348 24.79 -0.12 9.06
N LEU A 349 23.74 0.00 9.85
CA LEU A 349 23.37 1.21 10.57
C LEU A 349 23.98 1.18 11.97
N LEU A 350 25.00 2.02 12.16
CA LEU A 350 25.69 2.22 13.43
C LEU A 350 24.96 3.30 14.23
N PRO A 351 24.60 3.06 15.50
CA PRO A 351 23.96 4.09 16.31
C PRO A 351 24.92 5.26 16.53
N LYS A 352 24.49 6.49 16.26
CA LYS A 352 25.30 7.67 16.58
C LYS A 352 25.48 7.76 18.10
N SER A 353 26.73 7.97 18.52
CA SER A 353 27.03 8.36 19.91
C SER A 353 26.16 9.56 20.28
N ARG A 354 25.33 9.45 21.33
CA ARG A 354 24.59 10.61 21.82
C ARG A 354 25.61 11.68 22.24
N PRO A 355 25.44 12.95 21.83
CA PRO A 355 26.32 14.03 22.24
C PRO A 355 26.30 14.25 23.76
#